data_AF-A0A0L0NFJ7-F1
#
_entry.id   AF-A0A0L0NFJ7-F1
#
_cell.length_a   1.000
_cell.length_b   1.000
_cell.length_c   1.000
_cell.angle_alpha   90.00
_cell.angle_beta   90.00
_cell.angle_gamma   90.00
#
_symmetry.space_group_name_H-M   'P 1'
#
loop_
_entity.id
_entity.type
_entity.pdbx_description
1 polymer ?
#
loop_
_entity_poly.entity_id
_entity_poly.type
_entity_poly.pdbx_seq_one_letter_code
_entity_poly.pdbx_strand_id
1 'polypeptide(L)'
;MAHLRRASLYRPAEWAHHARTILAWPGAKTQYYREVPGSLPLATKDVSAIAEAVARFEPVTLVVQRDRLAEAQKRFAPGSTKNEVRLHPISGDHLDLWMRDIAPTFVLKRDPGSGTGVLHGVDFNFNGWGNKFPTDTCAALARTLLRDTEVERVKSSLVTEGGAIEIDGEGTLAATESSIINDNRNPGQSRQDIEAELRRTLGVEKFIWIPGVVNGEATDCHIDAFVRFARPGAVLLSKPSESEPKDSVWVRAYEEAVDILSSSKDARGRSFEVIEISEPDISALNLDRGFLESLEDSEEQLPAFNYVNYLLVNGGLIFPQFGAEKADAAALETIKQVFGKDREVATVHLKELPLIGGGIHCATQEVPLTEP
;
A
#
# COMPACT_ATOMS: atom_id res chain seq x y z
N MET A 1 -11.73 -41.93 2.03
CA MET A 1 -10.54 -41.38 2.70
C MET A 1 -10.85 -39.97 3.12
N ALA A 2 -10.71 -39.65 4.40
CA ALA A 2 -11.03 -38.34 4.95
C ALA A 2 -10.17 -37.27 4.25
N HIS A 3 -10.80 -36.42 3.44
CA HIS A 3 -10.18 -35.15 3.08
C HIS A 3 -9.99 -34.40 4.39
N LEU A 4 -8.75 -34.37 4.90
CA LEU A 4 -8.30 -33.33 5.82
C LEU A 4 -8.69 -32.02 5.14
N ARG A 5 -9.77 -31.37 5.61
CA ARG A 5 -10.10 -29.99 5.24
C ARG A 5 -8.89 -29.18 5.69
N ARG A 6 -7.94 -28.93 4.79
CA ARG A 6 -6.85 -27.99 5.04
C ARG A 6 -7.51 -26.69 5.46
N ALA A 7 -7.10 -26.15 6.61
CA ALA A 7 -7.48 -24.81 6.99
C ALA A 7 -7.09 -23.86 5.85
N SER A 8 -8.07 -23.14 5.28
CA SER A 8 -7.83 -22.17 4.24
C SER A 8 -7.38 -20.85 4.87
N LEU A 9 -6.30 -20.28 4.33
CA LEU A 9 -5.91 -18.90 4.59
C LEU A 9 -6.85 -18.00 3.80
N TYR A 10 -7.19 -16.86 4.38
CA TYR A 10 -7.88 -15.79 3.66
C TYR A 10 -7.36 -14.44 4.12
N ARG A 11 -7.25 -13.50 3.19
CA ARG A 11 -6.94 -12.10 3.47
C ARG A 11 -8.27 -11.33 3.64
N PRO A 12 -8.52 -10.69 4.79
CA PRO A 12 -9.64 -9.75 4.92
C PRO A 12 -9.41 -8.52 4.05
N ALA A 13 -10.50 -7.87 3.61
CA ALA A 13 -10.41 -6.55 2.98
C ALA A 13 -9.85 -5.51 3.96
N GLU A 14 -9.28 -4.42 3.43
CA GLU A 14 -8.72 -3.33 4.25
C GLU A 14 -9.78 -2.60 5.09
N TRP A 15 -11.07 -2.69 4.74
CA TRP A 15 -12.13 -2.13 5.59
C TRP A 15 -12.50 -2.99 6.80
N ALA A 16 -11.95 -4.21 6.92
CA ALA A 16 -12.16 -5.07 8.08
C ALA A 16 -11.61 -4.42 9.35
N HIS A 17 -11.99 -4.93 10.52
CA HIS A 17 -11.44 -4.42 11.77
C HIS A 17 -9.94 -4.71 11.89
N HIS A 18 -9.19 -3.73 12.37
CA HIS A 18 -7.74 -3.84 12.55
C HIS A 18 -7.37 -3.99 14.02
N ALA A 19 -6.34 -4.77 14.30
CA ALA A 19 -5.64 -4.76 15.58
C ALA A 19 -4.67 -3.58 15.69
N ARG A 20 -4.08 -3.17 14.56
CA ARG A 20 -3.13 -2.06 14.44
C ARG A 20 -2.74 -1.81 12.98
N THR A 21 -2.06 -0.70 12.74
CA THR A 21 -1.35 -0.43 11.49
C THR A 21 0.16 -0.31 11.74
N ILE A 22 0.97 -0.80 10.81
CA ILE A 22 2.44 -0.77 10.83
C ILE A 22 2.93 0.35 9.91
N LEU A 23 3.88 1.15 10.38
CA LEU A 23 4.65 2.14 9.61
C LEU A 23 6.14 1.96 9.88
N ALA A 24 7.01 2.49 9.03
CA ALA A 24 8.44 2.65 9.33
C ALA A 24 8.85 4.11 9.34
N TRP A 25 9.71 4.45 10.29
CA TRP A 25 10.32 5.76 10.35
C TRP A 25 11.56 5.85 9.43
N PRO A 26 11.75 6.98 8.72
CA PRO A 26 12.85 7.12 7.77
C PRO A 26 14.22 6.86 8.39
N GLY A 27 14.98 5.95 7.78
CA GLY A 27 16.33 5.61 8.21
C GLY A 27 17.34 6.70 7.89
N ALA A 28 18.13 7.18 8.86
CA ALA A 28 19.12 8.25 8.61
C ALA A 28 20.22 7.86 7.61
N LYS A 29 20.40 6.56 7.38
CA LYS A 29 21.41 6.01 6.48
C LYS A 29 20.90 5.71 5.08
N THR A 30 19.61 5.83 4.81
CA THR A 30 19.04 5.63 3.47
C THR A 30 19.72 6.58 2.47
N GLN A 31 20.05 6.05 1.28
CA GLN A 31 20.92 6.74 0.32
C GLN A 31 20.32 8.08 -0.13
N TYR A 32 19.05 8.08 -0.54
CA TYR A 32 18.33 9.27 -0.97
C TYR A 32 18.47 10.43 0.04
N TYR A 33 18.28 10.16 1.33
CA TYR A 33 18.36 11.16 2.39
C TYR A 33 19.76 11.75 2.62
N ARG A 34 20.80 11.06 2.19
CA ARG A 34 22.18 11.57 2.24
C ARG A 34 22.49 12.45 1.03
N GLU A 35 21.87 12.16 -0.11
CA GLU A 35 22.11 12.84 -1.38
C GLU A 35 21.24 14.08 -1.57
N VAL A 36 20.05 14.12 -0.95
CA VAL A 36 19.11 15.24 -1.02
C VAL A 36 19.03 15.94 0.34
N PRO A 37 19.75 17.07 0.57
CA PRO A 37 19.73 17.75 1.85
C PRO A 37 18.32 18.21 2.27
N GLY A 38 17.93 17.93 3.52
CA GLY A 38 16.65 18.37 4.10
C GLY A 38 15.47 17.41 3.88
N SER A 39 15.61 16.41 3.01
CA SER A 39 14.61 15.36 2.75
C SER A 39 14.27 14.53 3.99
N LEU A 40 15.28 14.11 4.77
CA LEU A 40 15.06 13.27 5.96
C LEU A 40 14.11 13.92 7.00
N PRO A 41 14.30 15.19 7.41
CA PRO A 41 13.32 15.90 8.24
C PRO A 41 11.91 15.96 7.62
N LEU A 42 11.78 16.15 6.31
CA LEU A 42 10.49 16.25 5.64
C LEU A 42 9.78 14.89 5.60
N ALA A 43 10.46 13.82 5.18
CA ALA A 43 9.94 12.45 5.26
C ALA A 43 9.58 12.07 6.70
N THR A 44 10.42 12.44 7.68
CA THR A 44 10.14 12.17 9.10
C THR A 44 8.86 12.88 9.53
N LYS A 45 8.64 14.11 9.08
CA LYS A 45 7.42 14.88 9.37
C LYS A 45 6.18 14.21 8.77
N ASP A 46 6.24 13.82 7.50
CA ASP A 46 5.14 13.19 6.79
C ASP A 46 4.75 11.85 7.42
N VAL A 47 5.70 10.92 7.60
CA VAL A 47 5.43 9.63 8.25
C VAL A 47 4.88 9.84 9.67
N SER A 48 5.39 10.81 10.40
CA SER A 48 4.88 11.10 11.74
C SER A 48 3.45 11.63 11.71
N ALA A 49 3.10 12.48 10.75
CA ALA A 49 1.75 12.98 10.59
C ALA A 49 0.78 11.84 10.22
N ILE A 50 1.20 10.89 9.37
CA ILE A 50 0.42 9.68 9.08
C ILE A 50 0.23 8.86 10.36
N ALA A 51 1.31 8.56 11.10
CA ALA A 51 1.23 7.78 12.34
C ALA A 51 0.30 8.44 13.38
N GLU A 52 0.38 9.76 13.54
CA GLU A 52 -0.51 10.52 14.42
C GLU A 52 -1.97 10.48 13.95
N ALA A 53 -2.21 10.55 12.64
CA ALA A 53 -3.54 10.46 12.06
C ALA A 53 -4.15 9.07 12.26
N VAL A 54 -3.39 7.99 12.00
CA VAL A 54 -3.78 6.60 12.27
C VAL A 54 -4.06 6.40 13.76
N ALA A 55 -3.20 6.93 14.64
CA ALA A 55 -3.34 6.81 16.09
C ALA A 55 -4.61 7.49 16.67
N ARG A 56 -5.37 8.25 15.88
CA ARG A 56 -6.73 8.71 16.27
C ARG A 56 -7.76 7.58 16.25
N PHE A 57 -7.52 6.54 15.46
CA PHE A 57 -8.45 5.46 15.15
C PHE A 57 -8.01 4.14 15.75
N GLU A 58 -6.72 3.79 15.66
CA GLU A 58 -6.21 2.49 16.09
C GLU A 58 -4.74 2.55 16.52
N PRO A 59 -4.23 1.54 17.25
CA PRO A 59 -2.82 1.47 17.63
C PRO A 59 -1.88 1.42 16.41
N VAL A 60 -0.69 1.96 16.57
CA VAL A 60 0.37 1.97 15.56
C VAL A 60 1.55 1.15 16.05
N THR A 61 2.15 0.34 15.17
CA THR A 61 3.52 -0.15 15.34
C THR A 61 4.44 0.63 14.41
N LEU A 62 5.37 1.38 14.99
CA LEU A 62 6.34 2.17 14.24
C LEU A 62 7.68 1.45 14.26
N VAL A 63 8.10 0.90 13.12
CA VAL A 63 9.41 0.28 12.93
C VAL A 63 10.47 1.37 12.85
N VAL A 64 11.51 1.29 13.68
CA VAL A 64 12.53 2.35 13.79
C VAL A 64 13.92 1.74 13.80
N GLN A 65 14.86 2.32 13.05
CA GLN A 65 16.27 1.97 13.19
C GLN A 65 16.80 2.44 14.55
N ARG A 66 17.70 1.65 15.17
CA ARG A 66 18.18 1.92 16.53
C ARG A 66 18.84 3.30 16.72
N ASP A 67 19.47 3.84 15.70
CA ASP A 67 20.09 5.17 15.71
C ASP A 67 19.06 6.32 15.79
N ARG A 68 17.82 6.10 15.32
CA ARG A 68 16.69 7.04 15.41
C ARG A 68 15.76 6.78 16.59
N LEU A 69 15.97 5.71 17.37
CA LEU A 69 15.05 5.28 18.43
C LEU A 69 14.82 6.35 19.50
N ALA A 70 15.86 7.03 19.96
CA ALA A 70 15.73 8.06 21.00
C ALA A 70 14.88 9.26 20.54
N GLU A 71 14.99 9.63 19.27
CA GLU A 71 14.17 10.68 18.67
C GLU A 71 12.70 10.24 18.55
N ALA A 72 12.46 9.01 18.11
CA ALA A 72 11.12 8.43 18.03
C ALA A 72 10.45 8.35 19.41
N GLN A 73 11.19 7.93 20.45
CA GLN A 73 10.72 7.88 21.83
C GLN A 73 10.31 9.25 22.35
N LYS A 74 11.07 10.29 22.00
CA LYS A 74 10.74 11.67 22.39
C LYS A 74 9.46 12.16 21.69
N ARG A 75 9.29 11.84 20.40
CA ARG A 75 8.11 12.27 19.65
C ARG A 75 6.83 11.55 20.09
N PHE A 76 6.91 10.23 20.19
CA PHE A 76 5.78 9.36 20.52
C PHE A 76 5.81 8.92 21.98
N ALA A 77 6.03 9.87 22.89
CA ALA A 77 5.99 9.61 24.32
C ALA A 77 4.58 9.14 24.75
N PRO A 78 4.45 8.31 25.80
CA PRO A 78 3.15 7.84 26.26
C PRO A 78 2.14 8.99 26.48
N GLY A 79 0.97 8.87 25.85
CA GLY A 79 -0.08 9.90 25.90
C GLY A 79 0.01 11.01 24.85
N SER A 80 1.00 11.00 23.95
CA SER A 80 1.11 11.98 22.85
C SER A 80 -0.01 11.85 21.80
N THR A 81 -0.61 10.67 21.69
CA THR A 81 -1.66 10.32 20.73
C THR A 81 -2.83 9.61 21.44
N LYS A 82 -3.99 9.54 20.79
CA LYS A 82 -5.20 8.90 21.37
C LYS A 82 -5.01 7.39 21.58
N ASN A 83 -4.45 6.69 20.60
CA ASN A 83 -4.04 5.29 20.71
C ASN A 83 -2.51 5.19 20.80
N GLU A 84 -2.00 4.06 21.30
CA GLU A 84 -0.57 3.81 21.45
C GLU A 84 0.15 3.81 20.09
N VAL A 85 1.30 4.51 20.02
CA VAL A 85 2.31 4.32 18.97
C VAL A 85 3.46 3.52 19.58
N ARG A 86 3.45 2.20 19.38
CA ARG A 86 4.48 1.29 19.88
C ARG A 86 5.69 1.31 18.94
N LEU A 87 6.87 1.58 19.48
CA LEU A 87 8.12 1.54 18.73
C LEU A 87 8.66 0.11 18.62
N HIS A 88 9.01 -0.33 17.42
CA HIS A 88 9.63 -1.62 17.13
C HIS A 88 11.06 -1.42 16.60
N PRO A 89 12.09 -1.45 17.47
CA PRO A 89 13.46 -1.19 17.04
C PRO A 89 14.03 -2.37 16.26
N ILE A 90 14.57 -2.11 15.07
CA ILE A 90 15.25 -3.12 14.24
C ILE A 90 16.75 -2.87 14.10
N SER A 91 17.46 -3.92 13.72
CA SER A 91 18.87 -3.85 13.33
C SER A 91 18.99 -3.83 11.81
N GLY A 92 20.14 -3.38 11.30
CA GLY A 92 20.40 -3.26 9.87
C GLY A 92 20.51 -1.81 9.43
N ASP A 93 21.08 -1.62 8.24
CA ASP A 93 21.18 -0.32 7.58
C ASP A 93 20.14 -0.22 6.46
N HIS A 94 19.77 1.00 6.03
CA HIS A 94 18.87 1.22 4.88
C HIS A 94 17.46 0.59 5.04
N LEU A 95 16.78 0.86 6.16
CA LEU A 95 15.33 0.58 6.25
C LEU A 95 14.58 1.58 5.36
N ASP A 96 13.79 1.04 4.43
CA ASP A 96 12.85 1.81 3.64
C ASP A 96 11.50 1.98 4.35
N LEU A 97 10.69 2.93 3.89
CA LEU A 97 9.45 3.36 4.54
C LEU A 97 8.25 2.52 4.13
N TRP A 98 8.34 1.83 2.99
CA TRP A 98 7.19 1.30 2.25
C TRP A 98 6.67 -0.01 2.85
N MET A 99 6.15 0.07 4.08
CA MET A 99 5.67 -1.10 4.84
C MET A 99 4.65 -1.92 4.08
N ARG A 100 3.86 -1.31 3.20
CA ARG A 100 2.91 -2.02 2.33
C ARG A 100 3.60 -3.14 1.54
N ASP A 101 4.84 -2.91 1.13
CA ASP A 101 5.56 -3.79 0.22
C ASP A 101 6.54 -4.71 0.96
N ILE A 102 7.16 -4.20 2.03
CA ILE A 102 8.26 -4.89 2.71
C ILE A 102 7.85 -5.57 4.02
N ALA A 103 6.71 -5.21 4.60
CA ALA A 103 6.14 -5.92 5.72
C ALA A 103 5.32 -7.15 5.24
N PRO A 104 4.98 -8.09 6.14
CA PRO A 104 4.17 -9.24 5.77
C PRO A 104 2.75 -8.83 5.37
N THR A 105 2.18 -9.51 4.38
CA THR A 105 0.74 -9.45 4.11
C THR A 105 0.02 -10.35 5.11
N PHE A 106 -0.72 -9.76 6.04
CA PHE A 106 -1.38 -10.51 7.11
C PHE A 106 -2.66 -11.20 6.65
N VAL A 107 -2.80 -12.48 6.98
CA VAL A 107 -3.95 -13.31 6.62
C VAL A 107 -4.48 -14.05 7.84
N LEU A 108 -5.72 -14.49 7.77
CA LEU A 108 -6.36 -15.28 8.80
C LEU A 108 -6.49 -16.74 8.34
N LYS A 109 -6.07 -17.66 9.19
CA LYS A 109 -6.30 -19.09 9.01
C LYS A 109 -7.55 -19.47 9.79
N ARG A 110 -8.58 -19.94 9.09
CA ARG A 110 -9.80 -20.42 9.76
C ARG A 110 -9.48 -21.69 10.54
N ASP A 111 -9.77 -21.69 11.84
CA ASP A 111 -9.82 -22.93 12.62
C ASP A 111 -11.26 -23.47 12.62
N PRO A 112 -11.52 -24.62 11.97
CA PRO A 112 -12.85 -25.21 11.92
C PRO A 112 -13.44 -25.55 13.30
N GLY A 113 -12.63 -25.60 14.35
CA GLY A 113 -13.04 -25.98 15.70
C GLY A 113 -13.34 -24.83 16.67
N SER A 114 -12.77 -23.64 16.46
CA SER A 114 -12.84 -22.54 17.43
C SER A 114 -13.68 -21.34 17.00
N GLY A 115 -14.04 -21.21 15.71
CA GLY A 115 -14.73 -20.02 15.20
C GLY A 115 -13.81 -18.81 15.00
N THR A 116 -12.75 -18.71 15.82
CA THR A 116 -11.72 -17.67 15.75
C THR A 116 -10.75 -17.90 14.58
N GLY A 117 -10.35 -16.81 13.90
CA GLY A 117 -9.27 -16.85 12.91
C GLY A 117 -7.89 -16.69 13.56
N VAL A 118 -6.91 -17.51 13.19
CA VAL A 118 -5.52 -17.37 13.68
C VAL A 118 -4.71 -16.50 12.72
N LEU A 119 -4.11 -15.42 13.22
CA LEU A 119 -3.27 -14.51 12.43
C LEU A 119 -2.01 -15.22 11.92
N HIS A 120 -1.75 -15.10 10.62
CA HIS A 120 -0.51 -15.51 9.95
C HIS A 120 -0.01 -14.33 9.12
N GLY A 121 1.27 -14.35 8.73
CA GLY A 121 1.83 -13.39 7.78
C GLY A 121 2.44 -14.08 6.57
N VAL A 122 2.03 -13.65 5.38
CA VAL A 122 2.63 -14.09 4.13
C VAL A 122 3.89 -13.27 3.86
N ASP A 123 5.00 -13.96 3.62
CA ASP A 123 6.26 -13.37 3.20
C ASP A 123 6.42 -13.64 1.70
N PHE A 124 6.30 -12.57 0.91
CA PHE A 124 6.34 -12.56 -0.56
C PHE A 124 7.73 -12.27 -1.13
N ASN A 125 8.82 -12.51 -0.36
CA ASN A 125 10.19 -12.48 -0.88
C ASN A 125 10.58 -11.16 -1.58
N PHE A 126 10.27 -10.01 -0.97
CA PHE A 126 10.59 -8.68 -1.51
C PHE A 126 12.02 -8.57 -2.08
N ASN A 127 12.15 -8.04 -3.30
CA ASN A 127 13.42 -7.93 -4.01
C ASN A 127 13.83 -6.48 -4.37
N GLY A 128 13.18 -5.46 -3.83
CA GLY A 128 13.46 -4.07 -4.20
C GLY A 128 12.84 -3.68 -5.54
N TRP A 129 11.58 -4.05 -5.76
CA TRP A 129 10.80 -3.79 -6.97
C TRP A 129 11.52 -4.15 -8.28
N GLY A 130 11.88 -5.43 -8.42
CA GLY A 130 12.61 -5.89 -9.60
C GLY A 130 14.12 -5.66 -9.51
N ASN A 131 14.67 -5.59 -8.29
CA ASN A 131 16.07 -5.26 -8.00
C ASN A 131 16.49 -3.84 -8.37
N LYS A 132 15.55 -2.90 -8.47
CA LYS A 132 15.83 -1.46 -8.63
C LYS A 132 16.45 -0.89 -7.36
N PHE A 133 15.89 -1.24 -6.20
CA PHE A 133 16.33 -0.72 -4.89
C PHE A 133 16.48 -1.83 -3.82
N PRO A 134 17.32 -2.85 -4.04
CA PRO A 134 17.45 -3.97 -3.12
C PRO A 134 18.21 -3.56 -1.86
N THR A 135 17.70 -3.96 -0.70
CA THR A 135 18.44 -3.88 0.57
C THR A 135 18.22 -5.15 1.40
N ASP A 136 19.28 -5.63 2.06
CA ASP A 136 19.21 -6.82 2.93
C ASP A 136 18.20 -6.63 4.07
N THR A 137 18.12 -5.40 4.62
CA THR A 137 17.20 -5.06 5.71
C THR A 137 15.75 -5.18 5.26
N CYS A 138 15.39 -4.66 4.08
CA CYS A 138 14.01 -4.73 3.58
C CYS A 138 13.64 -6.14 3.11
N ALA A 139 14.53 -6.83 2.39
CA ALA A 139 14.33 -8.22 1.97
C ALA A 139 14.15 -9.19 3.15
N ALA A 140 14.72 -8.86 4.32
CA ALA A 140 14.58 -9.61 5.55
C ALA A 140 13.49 -9.11 6.50
N LEU A 141 12.75 -8.03 6.17
CA LEU A 141 11.89 -7.38 7.15
C LEU A 141 10.68 -8.24 7.51
N ALA A 142 9.95 -8.77 6.54
CA ALA A 142 8.78 -9.61 6.78
C ALA A 142 9.10 -10.79 7.73
N ARG A 143 10.13 -11.59 7.41
CA ARG A 143 10.60 -12.68 8.29
C ARG A 143 11.04 -12.24 9.68
N THR A 144 11.59 -11.04 9.80
CA THR A 144 12.07 -10.48 11.07
C THR A 144 10.89 -10.06 11.93
N LEU A 145 9.96 -9.28 11.37
CA LEU A 145 8.75 -8.83 12.06
C LEU A 145 7.89 -10.01 12.52
N LEU A 146 7.67 -11.03 11.68
CA LEU A 146 6.88 -12.21 12.05
C LEU A 146 7.50 -12.99 13.20
N ARG A 147 8.82 -13.16 13.19
CA ARG A 147 9.53 -13.80 14.31
C ARG A 147 9.40 -12.97 15.59
N ASP A 148 9.66 -11.66 15.50
CA ASP A 148 9.68 -10.79 16.68
C ASP A 148 8.28 -10.60 17.30
N THR A 149 7.23 -10.80 16.52
CA THR A 149 5.82 -10.71 16.95
C THR A 149 5.15 -12.06 17.18
N GLU A 150 5.90 -13.16 17.05
CA GLU A 150 5.43 -14.53 17.23
C GLU A 150 4.24 -14.90 16.31
N VAL A 151 4.16 -14.29 15.12
CA VAL A 151 3.15 -14.60 14.09
C VAL A 151 3.69 -15.68 13.15
N GLU A 152 2.87 -16.70 12.87
CA GLU A 152 3.29 -17.81 11.99
C GLU A 152 3.53 -17.31 10.56
N ARG A 153 4.73 -17.60 10.02
CA ARG A 153 5.14 -17.22 8.68
C ARG A 153 4.66 -18.23 7.63
N VAL A 154 3.91 -17.73 6.65
CA VAL A 154 3.60 -18.44 5.41
C VAL A 154 4.58 -17.98 4.34
N LYS A 155 5.43 -18.88 3.86
CA LYS A 155 6.32 -18.58 2.74
C LYS A 155 5.54 -18.61 1.42
N SER A 156 5.73 -17.61 0.58
CA SER A 156 5.25 -17.62 -0.80
C SER A 156 6.33 -18.13 -1.75
N SER A 157 5.94 -18.68 -2.90
CA SER A 157 6.83 -18.89 -4.05
C SER A 157 6.92 -17.68 -4.98
N LEU A 158 6.10 -16.65 -4.76
CA LEU A 158 6.13 -15.41 -5.55
C LEU A 158 7.11 -14.43 -4.96
N VAL A 159 7.69 -13.61 -5.85
CA VAL A 159 8.09 -12.25 -5.52
C VAL A 159 6.93 -11.34 -5.87
N THR A 160 6.39 -10.64 -4.90
CA THR A 160 5.37 -9.59 -5.10
C THR A 160 5.33 -8.71 -3.86
N GLU A 161 4.61 -7.62 -3.94
CA GLU A 161 4.49 -6.62 -2.90
C GLU A 161 3.02 -6.43 -2.51
N GLY A 162 2.76 -5.98 -1.28
CA GLY A 162 1.38 -5.71 -0.86
C GLY A 162 0.72 -4.63 -1.71
N GLY A 163 1.45 -3.63 -2.22
CA GLY A 163 0.92 -2.55 -3.07
C GLY A 163 0.49 -3.04 -4.45
N ALA A 164 1.01 -4.18 -4.90
CA ALA A 164 0.58 -4.84 -6.14
C ALA A 164 -0.74 -5.63 -5.99
N ILE A 165 -1.27 -5.77 -4.76
CA ILE A 165 -2.40 -6.63 -4.44
C ILE A 165 -3.53 -5.84 -3.79
N GLU A 166 -4.67 -5.75 -4.47
CA GLU A 166 -5.89 -5.15 -3.92
C GLU A 166 -7.02 -6.19 -3.87
N ILE A 167 -7.71 -6.33 -2.73
CA ILE A 167 -8.74 -7.36 -2.56
C ILE A 167 -10.04 -6.84 -1.96
N ASP A 168 -11.16 -7.48 -2.31
CA ASP A 168 -12.50 -7.11 -1.83
C ASP A 168 -12.93 -7.87 -0.56
N GLY A 169 -12.10 -8.81 -0.07
CA GLY A 169 -12.43 -9.67 1.07
C GLY A 169 -13.53 -10.72 0.82
N GLU A 170 -14.07 -10.79 -0.40
CA GLU A 170 -15.13 -11.71 -0.82
C GLU A 170 -14.70 -12.62 -1.99
N GLY A 171 -13.39 -12.70 -2.22
CA GLY A 171 -12.77 -13.64 -3.17
C GLY A 171 -12.29 -12.99 -4.46
N THR A 172 -12.36 -11.67 -4.60
CA THR A 172 -11.84 -10.94 -5.78
C THR A 172 -10.52 -10.26 -5.46
N LEU A 173 -9.57 -10.39 -6.38
CA LEU A 173 -8.30 -9.67 -6.38
C LEU A 173 -8.20 -8.84 -7.66
N ALA A 174 -7.84 -7.57 -7.53
CA ALA A 174 -7.41 -6.72 -8.64
C ALA A 174 -5.90 -6.50 -8.55
N ALA A 175 -5.23 -6.58 -9.69
CA ALA A 175 -3.79 -6.35 -9.80
C ALA A 175 -3.42 -5.94 -11.21
N THR A 176 -2.25 -5.32 -11.35
CA THR A 176 -1.67 -5.04 -12.65
C THR A 176 -0.79 -6.20 -13.13
N GLU A 177 -0.84 -6.51 -14.42
CA GLU A 177 0.02 -7.52 -15.02
C GLU A 177 1.48 -7.07 -15.00
N SER A 178 1.73 -5.77 -15.26
CA SER A 178 3.05 -5.16 -15.27
C SER A 178 3.81 -5.31 -13.95
N SER A 179 3.14 -5.36 -12.79
CA SER A 179 3.80 -5.46 -11.48
C SER A 179 4.02 -6.88 -10.97
N ILE A 180 3.20 -7.86 -11.36
CA ILE A 180 3.27 -9.24 -10.83
C ILE A 180 3.69 -10.25 -11.90
N ILE A 181 3.15 -10.12 -13.13
CA ILE A 181 3.32 -11.09 -14.22
C ILE A 181 4.47 -10.61 -15.13
N ASN A 182 5.68 -10.61 -14.58
CA ASN A 182 6.88 -10.22 -15.30
C ASN A 182 8.10 -11.01 -14.80
N ASP A 183 9.19 -10.99 -15.57
CA ASP A 183 10.42 -11.73 -15.24
C ASP A 183 11.28 -11.05 -14.16
N ASN A 184 11.10 -9.76 -13.89
CA ASN A 184 11.84 -9.06 -12.83
C ASN A 184 11.32 -9.44 -11.42
N ARG A 185 10.07 -9.94 -11.33
CA ARG A 185 9.47 -10.52 -10.13
C ARG A 185 9.47 -12.04 -10.17
N ASN A 186 8.81 -12.64 -11.16
CA ASN A 186 8.46 -14.06 -11.17
C ASN A 186 8.97 -14.75 -12.44
N PRO A 187 10.31 -14.85 -12.64
CA PRO A 187 10.89 -15.36 -13.87
C PRO A 187 10.43 -16.76 -14.21
N GLY A 188 9.88 -16.92 -15.42
CA GLY A 188 9.41 -18.20 -15.94
C GLY A 188 8.14 -18.75 -15.31
N GLN A 189 7.44 -18.00 -14.44
CA GLN A 189 6.14 -18.40 -13.92
C GLN A 189 5.01 -17.99 -14.86
N SER A 190 4.04 -18.88 -15.06
CA SER A 190 2.84 -18.54 -15.82
C SER A 190 1.83 -17.77 -14.97
N ARG A 191 0.87 -17.09 -15.61
CA ARG A 191 -0.28 -16.49 -14.92
C ARG A 191 -1.00 -17.52 -14.04
N GLN A 192 -1.13 -18.77 -14.51
CA GLN A 192 -1.80 -19.83 -13.76
C GLN A 192 -1.03 -20.21 -12.49
N ASP A 193 0.31 -20.22 -12.53
CA ASP A 193 1.15 -20.49 -11.36
C ASP A 193 1.02 -19.35 -10.32
N ILE A 194 1.09 -18.10 -10.79
CA ILE A 194 0.90 -16.90 -9.98
C ILE A 194 -0.47 -16.92 -9.30
N GLU A 195 -1.54 -17.13 -10.08
CA GLU A 195 -2.88 -17.20 -9.51
C GLU A 195 -3.01 -18.36 -8.52
N ALA A 196 -2.47 -19.54 -8.81
CA ALA A 196 -2.54 -20.68 -7.88
C ALA A 196 -1.92 -20.36 -6.52
N GLU A 197 -0.80 -19.64 -6.51
CA GLU A 197 -0.12 -19.24 -5.29
C GLU A 197 -0.87 -18.12 -4.55
N LEU A 198 -1.42 -17.14 -5.25
CA LEU A 198 -2.30 -16.11 -4.66
C LEU A 198 -3.59 -16.72 -4.08
N ARG A 199 -4.21 -17.71 -4.75
CA ARG A 199 -5.35 -18.46 -4.18
C ARG A 199 -4.95 -19.18 -2.89
N ARG A 200 -3.77 -19.83 -2.86
CA ARG A 200 -3.28 -20.57 -1.68
C ARG A 200 -2.99 -19.65 -0.49
N THR A 201 -2.41 -18.47 -0.75
CA THR A 201 -1.91 -17.56 0.28
C THR A 201 -2.96 -16.57 0.76
N LEU A 202 -3.83 -16.09 -0.14
CA LEU A 202 -4.79 -15.02 0.15
C LEU A 202 -6.26 -15.48 0.15
N GLY A 203 -6.55 -16.70 -0.31
CA GLY A 203 -7.92 -17.25 -0.32
C GLY A 203 -8.85 -16.59 -1.35
N VAL A 204 -8.29 -15.94 -2.38
CA VAL A 204 -9.05 -15.35 -3.49
C VAL A 204 -9.44 -16.40 -4.52
N GLU A 205 -10.42 -16.10 -5.36
CA GLU A 205 -10.96 -17.01 -6.38
C GLU A 205 -10.95 -16.39 -7.77
N LYS A 206 -11.30 -15.10 -7.85
CA LYS A 206 -11.41 -14.33 -9.09
C LYS A 206 -10.33 -13.25 -9.17
N PHE A 207 -9.77 -13.09 -10.38
CA PHE A 207 -8.72 -12.12 -10.68
C PHE A 207 -9.23 -11.12 -11.70
N ILE A 208 -9.02 -9.84 -11.43
CA ILE A 208 -9.21 -8.72 -12.36
C ILE A 208 -7.82 -8.23 -12.72
N TRP A 209 -7.34 -8.62 -13.90
CA TRP A 209 -6.03 -8.25 -14.41
C TRP A 209 -6.14 -7.00 -15.28
N ILE A 210 -5.41 -5.97 -14.92
CA ILE A 210 -5.25 -4.74 -15.71
C ILE A 210 -3.83 -4.75 -16.30
N PRO A 211 -3.60 -4.45 -17.59
CA PRO A 211 -2.26 -4.51 -18.16
C PRO A 211 -1.20 -3.72 -17.37
N GLY A 212 -1.54 -2.49 -16.98
CA GLY A 212 -0.64 -1.59 -16.24
C GLY A 212 0.45 -0.98 -17.14
N VAL A 213 1.48 -0.39 -16.52
CA VAL A 213 2.58 0.29 -17.22
C VAL A 213 3.91 -0.33 -16.81
N VAL A 214 4.56 -1.01 -17.75
CA VAL A 214 5.89 -1.61 -17.56
C VAL A 214 6.94 -0.50 -17.47
N ASN A 215 7.80 -0.53 -16.43
CA ASN A 215 8.80 0.52 -16.17
C ASN A 215 8.20 1.94 -16.17
N GLY A 216 6.92 2.08 -15.81
CA GLY A 216 6.28 3.40 -15.70
C GLY A 216 6.79 4.18 -14.48
N GLU A 217 7.07 3.46 -13.40
CA GLU A 217 7.78 3.96 -12.22
C GLU A 217 8.43 2.76 -11.48
N ALA A 218 8.93 2.97 -10.27
CA ALA A 218 9.68 1.98 -9.50
C ALA A 218 8.93 0.65 -9.34
N THR A 219 7.61 0.68 -9.17
CA THR A 219 6.78 -0.46 -8.82
C THR A 219 6.22 -1.26 -10.01
N ASP A 220 6.42 -0.75 -11.23
CA ASP A 220 5.83 -1.28 -12.47
C ASP A 220 4.29 -1.20 -12.45
N CYS A 221 3.76 -0.05 -12.02
CA CYS A 221 2.36 0.30 -11.87
C CYS A 221 1.64 -0.55 -10.82
N HIS A 222 1.99 -0.40 -9.55
CA HIS A 222 1.22 -0.99 -8.46
C HIS A 222 -0.26 -0.59 -8.52
N ILE A 223 -1.12 -1.55 -8.17
CA ILE A 223 -2.57 -1.37 -8.24
C ILE A 223 -3.05 -0.39 -7.17
N ASP A 224 -2.35 -0.25 -6.04
CA ASP A 224 -2.79 0.59 -4.92
C ASP A 224 -2.74 2.11 -5.16
N ALA A 225 -1.95 2.55 -6.14
CA ALA A 225 -1.93 3.91 -6.66
C ALA A 225 -2.87 4.10 -7.86
N PHE A 226 -3.55 3.03 -8.29
CA PHE A 226 -4.34 3.02 -9.51
C PHE A 226 -5.83 2.67 -9.28
N VAL A 227 -6.12 1.53 -8.68
CA VAL A 227 -7.47 1.03 -8.40
C VAL A 227 -7.57 0.50 -6.98
N ARG A 228 -8.54 0.99 -6.21
CA ARG A 228 -8.82 0.54 -4.84
C ARG A 228 -10.25 0.07 -4.71
N PHE A 229 -10.49 -1.02 -4.00
CA PHE A 229 -11.87 -1.37 -3.62
C PHE A 229 -12.34 -0.40 -2.53
N ALA A 230 -13.47 0.25 -2.77
CA ALA A 230 -14.13 1.07 -1.74
C ALA A 230 -15.04 0.22 -0.85
N ARG A 231 -15.67 -0.79 -1.45
CA ARG A 231 -16.55 -1.77 -0.83
C ARG A 231 -16.81 -2.90 -1.84
N PRO A 232 -17.45 -4.02 -1.45
CA PRO A 232 -17.80 -5.05 -2.41
C PRO A 232 -18.63 -4.47 -3.59
N GLY A 233 -18.17 -4.73 -4.81
CA GLY A 233 -18.78 -4.24 -6.04
C GLY A 233 -18.57 -2.76 -6.38
N ALA A 234 -17.69 -2.02 -5.68
CA ALA A 234 -17.33 -0.65 -6.06
C ALA A 234 -15.84 -0.39 -5.93
N VAL A 235 -15.28 0.32 -6.91
CA VAL A 235 -13.86 0.66 -6.99
C VAL A 235 -13.67 2.17 -7.14
N LEU A 236 -12.59 2.68 -6.56
CA LEU A 236 -12.05 4.00 -6.84
C LEU A 236 -10.92 3.85 -7.86
N LEU A 237 -10.96 4.65 -8.92
CA LEU A 237 -9.99 4.65 -10.00
C LEU A 237 -9.28 6.01 -10.06
N SER A 238 -7.95 5.97 -9.99
CA SER A 238 -7.08 7.12 -10.26
C SER A 238 -7.22 7.53 -11.71
N LYS A 239 -7.66 8.76 -11.93
CA LYS A 239 -7.84 9.36 -13.25
C LYS A 239 -6.74 10.37 -13.49
N PRO A 240 -5.95 10.23 -14.58
CA PRO A 240 -4.93 11.20 -14.93
C PRO A 240 -5.50 12.63 -14.98
N SER A 241 -4.65 13.60 -14.65
CA SER A 241 -5.07 15.00 -14.57
C SER A 241 -5.48 15.55 -15.94
N GLU A 242 -6.21 16.66 -15.98
CA GLU A 242 -6.68 17.24 -17.25
C GLU A 242 -5.55 17.71 -18.17
N SER A 243 -4.37 18.03 -17.60
CA SER A 243 -3.19 18.43 -18.36
C SER A 243 -2.36 17.27 -18.91
N GLU A 244 -2.66 16.03 -18.50
CA GLU A 244 -1.96 14.84 -18.99
C GLU A 244 -2.15 14.69 -20.51
N PRO A 245 -1.07 14.47 -21.30
CA PRO A 245 -1.20 14.26 -22.74
C PRO A 245 -2.10 13.08 -23.08
N LYS A 246 -3.03 13.25 -24.02
CA LYS A 246 -4.00 12.21 -24.41
C LYS A 246 -3.36 10.93 -24.95
N ASP A 247 -2.17 11.05 -25.51
CA ASP A 247 -1.36 9.94 -26.03
C ASP A 247 -0.30 9.46 -25.01
N SER A 248 -0.39 9.85 -23.74
CA SER A 248 0.51 9.33 -22.72
C SER A 248 0.19 7.87 -22.37
N VAL A 249 1.18 7.18 -21.80
CA VAL A 249 1.01 5.81 -21.29
C VAL A 249 -0.02 5.73 -20.17
N TRP A 250 -0.15 6.79 -19.35
CA TRP A 250 -1.05 6.84 -18.21
C TRP A 250 -2.51 7.01 -18.62
N VAL A 251 -2.79 7.84 -19.63
CA VAL A 251 -4.15 7.96 -20.20
C VAL A 251 -4.59 6.65 -20.83
N ARG A 252 -3.72 5.97 -21.59
CA ARG A 252 -4.03 4.64 -22.15
C ARG A 252 -4.31 3.61 -21.06
N ALA A 253 -3.45 3.52 -20.05
CA ALA A 253 -3.63 2.58 -18.94
C ALA A 253 -4.96 2.82 -18.22
N TYR A 254 -5.30 4.09 -17.97
CA TYR A 254 -6.58 4.50 -17.40
C TYR A 254 -7.78 4.06 -18.25
N GLU A 255 -7.77 4.31 -19.56
CA GLU A 255 -8.84 3.91 -20.48
C GLU A 255 -9.03 2.38 -20.49
N GLU A 256 -7.93 1.61 -20.54
CA GLU A 256 -7.95 0.15 -20.44
C GLU A 256 -8.54 -0.32 -19.10
N ALA A 257 -8.18 0.32 -17.99
CA ALA A 257 -8.73 0.01 -16.68
C ALA A 257 -10.24 0.28 -16.63
N VAL A 258 -10.72 1.40 -17.18
CA VAL A 258 -12.16 1.71 -17.28
C VAL A 258 -12.89 0.61 -18.04
N ASP A 259 -12.39 0.20 -19.20
CA ASP A 259 -13.01 -0.84 -20.04
C ASP A 259 -13.06 -2.20 -19.33
N ILE A 260 -11.96 -2.60 -18.70
CA ILE A 260 -11.86 -3.87 -17.97
C ILE A 260 -12.78 -3.86 -16.75
N LEU A 261 -12.75 -2.81 -15.93
CA LEU A 261 -13.58 -2.71 -14.73
C LEU A 261 -15.07 -2.66 -15.09
N SER A 262 -15.45 -1.91 -16.12
CA SER A 262 -16.84 -1.76 -16.56
C SER A 262 -17.43 -3.05 -17.16
N SER A 263 -16.59 -3.87 -17.80
CA SER A 263 -17.01 -5.15 -18.39
C SER A 263 -16.87 -6.34 -17.43
N SER A 264 -16.17 -6.16 -16.31
CA SER A 264 -15.90 -7.19 -15.33
C SER A 264 -17.03 -7.36 -14.31
N LYS A 265 -16.94 -8.48 -13.60
CA LYS A 265 -17.74 -8.76 -12.41
C LYS A 265 -16.81 -9.22 -11.30
N ASP A 266 -17.20 -9.06 -10.05
CA ASP A 266 -16.47 -9.65 -8.93
C ASP A 266 -16.75 -11.16 -8.77
N ALA A 267 -16.14 -11.79 -7.77
CA ALA A 267 -16.30 -13.22 -7.44
C ALA A 267 -17.75 -13.58 -7.07
N ARG A 268 -18.56 -12.60 -6.68
CA ARG A 268 -19.97 -12.76 -6.31
C ARG A 268 -20.92 -12.42 -7.46
N GLY A 269 -20.38 -12.08 -8.65
CA GLY A 269 -21.16 -11.80 -9.86
C GLY A 269 -21.70 -10.37 -9.96
N ARG A 270 -21.32 -9.46 -9.05
CA ARG A 270 -21.72 -8.05 -9.11
C ARG A 270 -20.88 -7.33 -10.16
N SER A 271 -21.50 -6.42 -10.91
CA SER A 271 -20.75 -5.48 -11.76
C SER A 271 -20.15 -4.38 -10.89
N PHE A 272 -19.01 -3.82 -11.31
CA PHE A 272 -18.38 -2.74 -10.57
C PHE A 272 -19.05 -1.40 -10.82
N GLU A 273 -19.30 -0.66 -9.75
CA GLU A 273 -19.42 0.80 -9.79
C GLU A 273 -18.01 1.39 -9.82
N VAL A 274 -17.66 2.08 -10.90
CA VAL A 274 -16.34 2.71 -11.08
C VAL A 274 -16.46 4.19 -10.71
N ILE A 275 -15.77 4.60 -9.65
CA ILE A 275 -15.78 5.97 -9.14
C ILE A 275 -14.41 6.59 -9.43
N GLU A 276 -14.38 7.60 -10.27
CA GLU A 276 -13.13 8.25 -10.68
C GLU A 276 -12.71 9.34 -9.69
N ILE A 277 -11.41 9.43 -9.41
CA ILE A 277 -10.79 10.57 -8.72
C ILE A 277 -9.72 11.17 -9.63
N SER A 278 -9.93 12.41 -10.06
CA SER A 278 -8.92 13.14 -10.85
C SER A 278 -7.71 13.50 -10.00
N GLU A 279 -6.53 13.16 -10.49
CA GLU A 279 -5.26 13.50 -9.87
C GLU A 279 -4.88 14.97 -10.13
N PRO A 280 -4.02 15.59 -9.27
CA PRO A 280 -3.69 16.99 -9.42
C PRO A 280 -2.78 17.23 -10.62
N ASP A 281 -2.92 18.38 -11.27
CA ASP A 281 -1.92 18.84 -12.23
C ASP A 281 -0.60 19.15 -11.51
N ILE A 282 0.51 18.62 -12.03
CA ILE A 282 1.85 18.87 -11.46
C ILE A 282 2.15 20.37 -11.39
N SER A 283 1.69 21.15 -12.37
CA SER A 283 1.87 22.62 -12.38
C SER A 283 1.13 23.35 -11.24
N ALA A 284 0.12 22.72 -10.64
CA ALA A 284 -0.59 23.25 -9.47
C ALA A 284 0.10 22.89 -8.15
N LEU A 285 1.11 22.02 -8.18
CA LEU A 285 1.93 21.66 -7.04
C LEU A 285 3.10 22.66 -7.00
N ASN A 286 3.28 23.35 -5.87
CA ASN A 286 4.37 24.31 -5.67
C ASN A 286 5.72 23.57 -5.47
N LEU A 287 6.15 22.82 -6.48
CA LEU A 287 7.35 22.00 -6.47
C LEU A 287 8.60 22.83 -6.79
N ASP A 288 9.73 22.39 -6.26
CA ASP A 288 11.02 23.00 -6.60
C ASP A 288 11.34 22.81 -8.08
N ARG A 289 11.90 23.85 -8.71
CA ARG A 289 12.21 23.82 -10.14
C ARG A 289 13.29 22.78 -10.48
N GLY A 290 14.30 22.63 -9.63
CA GLY A 290 15.34 21.61 -9.82
C GLY A 290 14.79 20.20 -9.68
N PHE A 291 13.77 20.01 -8.85
CA PHE A 291 13.04 18.74 -8.78
C PHE A 291 12.28 18.46 -10.08
N LEU A 292 11.52 19.43 -10.60
CA LEU A 292 10.82 19.27 -11.88
C LEU A 292 11.78 18.93 -13.03
N GLU A 293 12.94 19.59 -13.09
CA GLU A 293 13.99 19.29 -14.08
C GLU A 293 14.53 17.87 -13.90
N SER A 294 14.70 17.38 -12.66
CA SER A 294 15.16 15.99 -12.42
C SER A 294 14.14 14.91 -12.81
N LEU A 295 12.85 15.24 -12.88
CA LEU A 295 11.81 14.31 -13.33
C LEU A 295 11.89 14.04 -14.84
N GLU A 296 12.36 15.02 -15.62
CA GLU A 296 12.53 14.85 -17.08
C GLU A 296 13.63 13.82 -17.40
N ASP A 297 14.58 13.64 -16.49
CA ASP A 297 15.73 12.73 -16.63
C ASP A 297 15.55 11.38 -15.88
N SER A 298 14.45 11.19 -15.14
CA SER A 298 14.21 10.03 -14.26
C SER A 298 13.10 9.13 -14.79
N GLU A 299 13.45 7.94 -15.29
CA GLU A 299 12.47 6.91 -15.71
C GLU A 299 12.00 6.03 -14.52
N GLU A 300 12.75 5.98 -13.42
CA GLU A 300 12.54 4.97 -12.35
C GLU A 300 11.95 5.53 -11.06
N GLN A 301 11.95 6.86 -10.85
CA GLN A 301 11.38 7.51 -9.67
C GLN A 301 10.48 8.67 -10.09
N LEU A 302 9.27 8.34 -10.54
CA LEU A 302 8.23 9.34 -10.76
C LEU A 302 7.49 9.64 -9.44
N PRO A 303 6.95 10.86 -9.26
CA PRO A 303 6.20 11.20 -8.08
C PRO A 303 4.85 10.48 -8.02
N ALA A 304 4.42 10.09 -6.82
CA ALA A 304 3.14 9.43 -6.56
C ALA A 304 2.13 10.40 -5.93
N PHE A 305 1.56 11.30 -6.74
CA PHE A 305 0.50 12.23 -6.30
C PHE A 305 -0.91 11.64 -6.44
N ASN A 306 -1.09 10.39 -6.01
CA ASN A 306 -2.35 9.66 -6.20
C ASN A 306 -3.27 9.77 -4.98
N TYR A 307 -4.47 10.34 -5.14
CA TYR A 307 -5.47 10.44 -4.07
C TYR A 307 -6.06 9.08 -3.66
N VAL A 308 -6.07 8.10 -4.57
CA VAL A 308 -6.50 6.72 -4.24
C VAL A 308 -5.51 6.00 -3.31
N ASN A 309 -4.30 6.53 -3.10
CA ASN A 309 -3.31 5.97 -2.18
C ASN A 309 -3.61 6.32 -0.70
N TYR A 310 -4.88 6.24 -0.31
CA TYR A 310 -5.38 6.43 1.06
C TYR A 310 -5.27 5.13 1.89
N LEU A 311 -5.42 5.23 3.20
CA LEU A 311 -5.51 4.07 4.10
C LEU A 311 -6.87 4.03 4.80
N LEU A 312 -7.56 2.88 4.78
CA LEU A 312 -8.70 2.63 5.67
C LEU A 312 -8.19 2.19 7.05
N VAL A 313 -8.83 2.70 8.09
CA VAL A 313 -8.56 2.37 9.50
C VAL A 313 -9.88 2.14 10.23
N ASN A 314 -9.86 1.64 11.46
CA ASN A 314 -11.08 1.45 12.26
C ASN A 314 -11.92 2.74 12.37
N GLY A 315 -13.11 2.74 11.74
CA GLY A 315 -14.03 3.89 11.75
C GLY A 315 -13.51 5.15 11.03
N GLY A 316 -12.40 5.07 10.30
CA GLY A 316 -11.79 6.21 9.64
C GLY A 316 -11.15 5.90 8.29
N LEU A 317 -10.66 6.95 7.65
CA LEU A 317 -9.87 6.93 6.43
C LEU A 317 -8.79 8.03 6.52
N ILE A 318 -7.54 7.68 6.30
CA ILE A 318 -6.42 8.62 6.25
C ILE A 318 -6.20 9.02 4.79
N PHE A 319 -6.49 10.27 4.46
CA PHE A 319 -6.56 10.78 3.10
C PHE A 319 -5.40 11.73 2.77
N PRO A 320 -4.65 11.53 1.67
CA PRO A 320 -3.57 12.43 1.29
C PRO A 320 -4.09 13.78 0.78
N GLN A 321 -3.31 14.84 1.02
CA GLN A 321 -3.43 16.13 0.35
C GLN A 321 -2.04 16.58 -0.11
N PHE A 322 -1.96 17.19 -1.29
CA PHE A 322 -0.68 17.51 -1.94
C PHE A 322 -0.44 19.02 -2.06
N GLY A 323 -1.41 19.85 -1.66
CA GLY A 323 -1.32 21.31 -1.75
C GLY A 323 -1.85 21.90 -3.05
N ALA A 324 -2.41 21.07 -3.93
CA ALA A 324 -3.17 21.51 -5.09
C ALA A 324 -4.60 21.84 -4.66
N GLU A 325 -4.82 23.02 -4.06
CA GLU A 325 -6.05 23.36 -3.31
C GLU A 325 -7.37 22.93 -3.98
N LYS A 326 -7.52 23.14 -5.30
CA LYS A 326 -8.72 22.76 -6.04
C LYS A 326 -8.87 21.25 -6.20
N ALA A 327 -7.80 20.55 -6.57
CA ALA A 327 -7.80 19.11 -6.75
C ALA A 327 -7.95 18.39 -5.40
N ASP A 328 -7.23 18.86 -4.37
CA ASP A 328 -7.35 18.36 -2.99
C ASP A 328 -8.80 18.45 -2.49
N ALA A 329 -9.47 19.59 -2.74
CA ALA A 329 -10.85 19.79 -2.33
C ALA A 329 -11.83 18.89 -3.10
N ALA A 330 -11.67 18.76 -4.41
CA ALA A 330 -12.51 17.92 -5.25
C ALA A 330 -12.36 16.43 -4.88
N ALA A 331 -11.14 15.95 -4.72
CA ALA A 331 -10.86 14.57 -4.33
C ALA A 331 -11.39 14.26 -2.91
N LEU A 332 -11.23 15.20 -1.97
CA LEU A 332 -11.80 15.08 -0.63
C LEU A 332 -13.34 15.03 -0.65
N GLU A 333 -13.98 15.80 -1.53
CA GLU A 333 -15.43 15.75 -1.70
C GLU A 333 -15.88 14.36 -2.17
N THR A 334 -15.25 13.80 -3.21
CA THR A 334 -15.54 12.45 -3.68
C THR A 334 -15.35 11.42 -2.57
N ILE A 335 -14.24 11.46 -1.84
CA ILE A 335 -13.98 10.53 -0.73
C ILE A 335 -15.02 10.65 0.39
N LYS A 336 -15.49 11.87 0.71
CA LYS A 336 -16.57 12.06 1.69
C LYS A 336 -17.91 11.53 1.18
N GLN A 337 -18.20 11.63 -0.11
CA GLN A 337 -19.42 11.04 -0.68
C GLN A 337 -19.38 9.51 -0.59
N VAL A 338 -18.22 8.90 -0.82
CA VAL A 338 -18.04 7.45 -0.80
C VAL A 338 -18.03 6.88 0.63
N PHE A 339 -17.26 7.48 1.54
CA PHE A 339 -16.99 6.91 2.87
C PHE A 339 -17.58 7.70 4.04
N GLY A 340 -17.93 8.97 3.85
CA GLY A 340 -18.20 9.92 4.93
C GLY A 340 -19.45 9.62 5.78
N LYS A 341 -20.28 8.66 5.36
CA LYS A 341 -21.39 8.16 6.18
C LYS A 341 -20.93 7.23 7.30
N ASP A 342 -19.93 6.40 7.02
CA ASP A 342 -19.49 5.31 7.90
C ASP A 342 -18.11 5.59 8.52
N ARG A 343 -17.35 6.52 7.94
CA ARG A 343 -15.95 6.78 8.30
C ARG A 343 -15.66 8.26 8.44
N GLU A 344 -14.90 8.61 9.48
CA GLU A 344 -14.29 9.93 9.59
C GLU A 344 -13.09 10.04 8.64
N VAL A 345 -13.08 11.07 7.80
CA VAL A 345 -11.97 11.34 6.88
C VAL A 345 -10.96 12.26 7.55
N ALA A 346 -9.77 11.73 7.85
CA ALA A 346 -8.65 12.47 8.42
C ALA A 346 -7.63 12.78 7.30
N THR A 347 -7.48 14.06 6.95
CA THR A 347 -6.53 14.45 5.91
C THR A 347 -5.11 14.59 6.47
N VAL A 348 -4.12 14.22 5.66
CA VAL A 348 -2.69 14.40 5.93
C VAL A 348 -2.05 15.05 4.72
N HIS A 349 -1.46 16.23 4.93
CA HIS A 349 -0.72 16.91 3.88
C HIS A 349 0.67 16.30 3.74
N LEU A 350 0.94 15.68 2.60
CA LEU A 350 2.23 15.06 2.27
C LEU A 350 3.09 16.01 1.46
N LYS A 351 4.38 16.04 1.76
CA LYS A 351 5.36 16.89 1.08
C LYS A 351 6.47 16.10 0.42
N GLU A 352 7.08 15.19 1.16
CA GLU A 352 8.27 14.44 0.75
C GLU A 352 7.92 13.09 0.16
N LEU A 353 7.03 12.33 0.82
CA LEU A 353 6.66 10.98 0.41
C LEU A 353 6.26 10.86 -1.07
N PRO A 354 5.35 11.71 -1.61
CA PRO A 354 4.98 11.61 -3.01
C PRO A 354 6.17 11.88 -3.94
N LEU A 355 7.17 12.68 -3.53
CA LEU A 355 8.36 12.98 -4.35
C LEU A 355 9.33 11.80 -4.44
N ILE A 356 9.27 10.87 -3.48
CA ILE A 356 10.13 9.68 -3.42
C ILE A 356 9.40 8.40 -3.87
N GLY A 357 8.24 8.54 -4.52
CA GLY A 357 7.57 7.45 -5.23
C GLY A 357 6.44 6.74 -4.48
N GLY A 358 5.91 7.29 -3.38
CA GLY A 358 4.77 6.65 -2.70
C GLY A 358 3.93 7.56 -1.82
N GLY A 359 2.78 7.05 -1.38
CA GLY A 359 1.82 7.80 -0.55
C GLY A 359 1.55 7.17 0.82
N ILE A 360 0.35 7.42 1.35
CA ILE A 360 -0.07 6.93 2.67
C ILE A 360 -0.19 5.41 2.66
N HIS A 361 -0.83 4.85 1.62
CA HIS A 361 -1.03 3.43 1.51
C HIS A 361 0.30 2.69 1.37
N CYS A 362 1.22 3.16 0.52
CA CYS A 362 2.56 2.56 0.36
C CYS A 362 3.33 2.52 1.69
N ALA A 363 3.19 3.54 2.53
CA ALA A 363 3.90 3.66 3.81
C ALA A 363 3.29 2.85 4.96
N THR A 364 2.16 2.16 4.74
CA THR A 364 1.36 1.55 5.81
C THR A 364 1.02 0.08 5.52
N GLN A 365 0.91 -0.73 6.58
CA GLN A 365 0.45 -2.11 6.48
C GLN A 365 -0.49 -2.42 7.64
N GLU A 366 -1.75 -2.71 7.36
CA GLU A 366 -2.71 -3.07 8.40
C GLU A 366 -2.50 -4.50 8.89
N VAL A 367 -2.80 -4.72 10.17
CA VAL A 367 -2.89 -6.03 10.81
C VAL A 367 -4.36 -6.27 11.17
N PRO A 368 -5.05 -7.22 10.52
CA PRO A 368 -6.45 -7.48 10.79
C PRO A 368 -6.64 -7.98 12.24
N LEU A 369 -7.76 -7.58 12.84
CA LEU A 369 -8.19 -8.08 14.12
C LEU A 369 -8.60 -9.55 13.98
N THR A 370 -8.17 -10.38 14.93
CA THR A 370 -8.68 -11.74 15.06
C THR A 370 -9.98 -11.66 15.86
N GLU A 371 -11.11 -11.76 15.18
CA GLU A 371 -12.40 -11.85 15.88
C GLU A 371 -12.57 -13.26 16.47
N PRO A 372 -13.17 -13.38 17.67
CA PRO A 372 -13.59 -14.67 18.23
C PRO A 372 -14.71 -15.35 17.42
#